data_AF-A0A6P1ZQ78-F1
#
_entry.id   AF-A0A6P1ZQ78-F1
#
_cell.length_a   1.000
_cell.length_b   1.000
_cell.length_c   1.000
_cell.angle_alpha   90.00
_cell.angle_beta   90.00
_cell.angle_gamma   90.00
#
_symmetry.space_group_name_H-M   'P 1'
#
loop_
_entity.id
_entity.type
_entity.pdbx_description
1 polymer ?
#
loop_
_entity_poly.entity_id
_entity_poly.type
_entity_poly.pdbx_seq_one_letter_code
_entity_poly.pdbx_strand_id
1 'polypeptide(L)'
;MDKLNHYQNIIKQILTEYERISAQVPDPDIDEVLMFDDQRSQYLWFNIGWKNNKRVKAISVYVRIKNNKIYIEEDWTEEGIATELLREGVPKEDIVLAFHDPETRKLTEFAVA
;
A
#
# COMPACT_ATOMS: atom_id res chain seq x y z
N MET A 1 -12.66 -15.48 -8.29
CA MET A 1 -13.42 -14.31 -7.81
C MET A 1 -13.13 -14.09 -6.33
N ASP A 2 -13.15 -15.15 -5.52
CA ASP A 2 -12.89 -15.07 -4.07
C ASP A 2 -11.51 -14.50 -3.69
N LYS A 3 -10.43 -14.98 -4.30
CA LYS A 3 -9.06 -14.51 -3.98
C LYS A 3 -8.86 -13.02 -4.28
N LEU A 4 -9.34 -12.56 -5.44
CA LEU A 4 -9.23 -11.16 -5.83
C LEU A 4 -10.00 -10.29 -4.83
N ASN A 5 -11.29 -10.55 -4.64
CA ASN A 5 -12.13 -9.78 -3.73
C ASN A 5 -11.57 -9.76 -2.30
N HIS A 6 -11.04 -10.90 -1.84
CA HIS A 6 -10.37 -11.01 -0.56
C HIS A 6 -9.16 -10.07 -0.45
N TYR A 7 -8.26 -10.08 -1.42
CA TYR A 7 -7.10 -9.19 -1.43
C TYR A 7 -7.48 -7.73 -1.56
N GLN A 8 -8.47 -7.39 -2.41
CA GLN A 8 -8.99 -6.04 -2.51
C GLN A 8 -9.52 -5.53 -1.15
N ASN A 9 -10.25 -6.38 -0.43
CA ASN A 9 -10.79 -6.03 0.88
C ASN A 9 -9.70 -5.85 1.94
N ILE A 10 -8.74 -6.78 2.02
CA ILE A 10 -7.61 -6.68 2.95
C ILE A 10 -6.81 -5.39 2.70
N ILE A 11 -6.46 -5.10 1.44
CA ILE A 11 -5.69 -3.90 1.10
C ILE A 11 -6.45 -2.64 1.52
N LYS A 12 -7.74 -2.55 1.18
CA LYS A 12 -8.58 -1.40 1.57
C LYS A 12 -8.69 -1.25 3.09
N GLN A 13 -8.83 -2.36 3.83
CA GLN A 13 -8.87 -2.35 5.28
C GLN A 13 -7.57 -1.81 5.88
N ILE A 14 -6.42 -2.32 5.45
CA ILE A 14 -5.11 -1.89 5.96
C ILE A 14 -4.87 -0.41 5.66
N LEU A 15 -5.10 0.03 4.42
CA LEU A 15 -4.89 1.44 4.04
C LEU A 15 -5.82 2.40 4.79
N THR A 16 -7.07 1.99 5.02
CA THR A 16 -8.03 2.77 5.81
C THR A 16 -7.59 2.86 7.28
N GLU A 17 -7.04 1.78 7.84
CA GLU A 17 -6.52 1.80 9.19
C GLU A 17 -5.29 2.69 9.32
N TYR A 18 -4.37 2.68 8.35
CA TYR A 18 -3.23 3.59 8.32
C TYR A 18 -3.65 5.07 8.28
N GLU A 19 -4.60 5.42 7.41
CA GLU A 19 -5.16 6.77 7.34
C GLU A 19 -5.79 7.15 8.69
N ARG A 20 -6.58 6.26 9.30
CA ARG A 20 -7.21 6.48 10.61
C ARG A 20 -6.18 6.69 11.72
N ILE A 21 -5.07 5.95 11.72
CA ILE A 21 -3.98 6.13 12.69
C ILE A 21 -3.29 7.47 12.46
N SER A 22 -2.97 7.82 11.22
CA SER A 22 -2.36 9.13 10.88
C SER A 22 -3.26 10.29 11.32
N ALA A 23 -4.57 10.17 11.11
CA ALA A 23 -5.57 11.15 11.49
C ALA A 23 -5.69 11.38 13.02
N GLN A 24 -5.09 10.54 13.87
CA GLN A 24 -5.06 10.77 15.33
C GLN A 24 -4.13 11.92 15.72
N VAL A 25 -3.13 12.23 14.89
CA VAL A 25 -2.23 13.36 15.06
C VAL A 25 -2.31 14.23 13.79
N PRO A 26 -3.44 14.93 13.58
CA PRO A 26 -3.69 15.61 12.31
C PRO A 26 -2.73 16.78 12.11
N ASP A 27 -2.24 16.92 10.88
CA ASP A 27 -1.59 18.13 10.41
C ASP A 27 -2.62 18.95 9.62
N PRO A 28 -3.05 20.14 10.09
CA PRO A 28 -4.13 20.89 9.45
C PRO A 28 -3.79 21.40 8.04
N ASP A 29 -2.51 21.40 7.67
CA ASP A 29 -2.04 21.83 6.35
C ASP A 29 -1.95 20.69 5.32
N ILE A 30 -2.16 19.44 5.77
CA ILE A 30 -1.96 18.22 4.98
C ILE A 30 -3.20 17.34 5.05
N ASP A 31 -3.78 17.08 3.88
CA ASP A 31 -4.85 16.11 3.71
C ASP A 31 -4.27 14.69 3.56
N GLU A 32 -4.88 13.76 4.29
CA GLU A 32 -4.72 12.31 4.08
C GLU A 32 -5.77 11.84 3.07
N VAL A 33 -5.34 11.24 1.97
CA VAL A 33 -6.24 10.88 0.87
C VAL A 33 -6.10 9.39 0.53
N LEU A 34 -7.24 8.71 0.53
CA LEU A 34 -7.39 7.35 0.04
C LEU A 34 -7.99 7.34 -1.36
N MET A 35 -7.45 6.52 -2.24
CA MET A 35 -7.99 6.32 -3.58
C MET A 35 -7.99 4.83 -3.93
N PHE A 36 -9.18 4.30 -4.18
CA PHE A 36 -9.41 2.89 -4.49
C PHE A 36 -10.08 2.76 -5.86
N ASP A 37 -9.44 2.05 -6.77
CA ASP A 37 -9.98 1.66 -8.07
C ASP A 37 -10.07 0.12 -8.11
N ASP A 38 -11.20 -0.44 -7.63
CA ASP A 38 -11.43 -1.89 -7.62
C ASP A 38 -11.43 -2.48 -9.05
N GLN A 39 -11.90 -1.71 -10.05
CA GLN A 39 -12.00 -2.15 -11.44
C GLN A 39 -10.62 -2.39 -12.05
N ARG A 40 -9.65 -1.53 -11.72
CA ARG A 40 -8.25 -1.63 -12.20
C ARG A 40 -7.30 -2.19 -11.14
N SER A 41 -7.82 -2.50 -9.95
CA SER A 41 -7.09 -2.96 -8.78
C SER A 41 -5.88 -2.10 -8.42
N GLN A 42 -6.12 -0.79 -8.26
CA GLN A 42 -5.13 0.20 -7.83
C GLN A 42 -5.57 0.82 -6.50
N TYR A 43 -4.69 0.87 -5.51
CA TYR A 43 -4.99 1.32 -4.15
C TYR A 43 -3.88 2.20 -3.62
N LEU A 44 -4.22 3.43 -3.26
CA LEU A 44 -3.25 4.42 -2.82
C LEU A 44 -3.70 5.07 -1.52
N TRP A 45 -2.71 5.35 -0.69
CA TRP A 45 -2.77 6.30 0.40
C TRP A 45 -1.68 7.34 0.19
N PHE A 46 -2.05 8.63 0.16
CA PHE A 46 -1.12 9.71 -0.16
C PHE A 46 -1.48 11.01 0.55
N ASN A 47 -0.46 11.83 0.80
CA ASN A 47 -0.57 13.13 1.43
C ASN A 47 -0.61 14.26 0.39
N ILE A 48 -1.55 15.19 0.54
CA ILE A 48 -1.62 16.40 -0.28
C ILE A 48 -1.80 17.63 0.59
N GLY A 49 -1.02 18.68 0.35
CA GLY A 49 -1.20 19.92 1.09
C GLY A 49 -0.16 20.98 0.76
N TRP A 50 -0.01 21.96 1.64
CA TRP A 50 1.00 23.00 1.56
C TRP A 50 1.58 23.25 2.94
N LYS A 51 2.86 22.96 3.14
CA LYS A 51 3.54 23.16 4.42
C LYS A 51 4.77 24.02 4.22
N ASN A 52 4.94 25.06 5.03
CA ASN A 52 6.08 25.99 4.95
C ASN A 52 6.33 26.53 3.53
N ASN A 53 5.27 26.97 2.84
CA ASN A 53 5.28 27.45 1.45
C ASN A 53 5.79 26.42 0.42
N LYS A 54 5.81 25.13 0.77
CA LYS A 54 6.18 24.04 -0.14
C LYS A 54 4.98 23.15 -0.39
N ARG A 55 4.79 22.75 -1.65
CA ARG A 55 3.78 21.78 -2.03
C ARG A 55 4.13 20.42 -1.42
N VAL A 56 3.17 19.82 -0.72
CA VAL A 56 3.22 18.41 -0.35
C VAL A 56 2.36 17.63 -1.33
N LYS A 57 2.98 16.63 -1.97
CA LYS A 57 2.36 15.65 -2.86
C LYS A 57 3.22 14.39 -2.80
N ALA A 58 2.93 13.52 -1.85
CA ALA A 58 3.72 12.32 -1.57
C ALA A 58 2.81 11.11 -1.46
N ILE A 59 3.20 9.99 -2.07
CA ILE A 59 2.52 8.71 -1.90
C ILE A 59 3.11 8.07 -0.65
N SER A 60 2.27 7.71 0.30
CA SER A 60 2.70 7.03 1.53
C SER A 60 2.74 5.53 1.30
N VAL A 61 1.68 5.00 0.67
CA VAL A 61 1.62 3.59 0.27
C VAL A 61 0.90 3.48 -1.08
N TYR A 62 1.45 2.70 -1.99
CA TYR A 62 0.80 2.33 -3.25
C TYR A 62 0.90 0.83 -3.49
N VAL A 63 -0.27 0.22 -3.66
CA VAL A 63 -0.44 -1.20 -3.91
C VAL A 63 -1.31 -1.41 -5.13
N ARG A 64 -0.99 -2.42 -5.93
CA ARG A 64 -1.87 -2.91 -6.99
C ARG A 64 -1.98 -4.42 -6.97
N ILE A 65 -3.08 -4.94 -7.50
CA ILE A 65 -3.21 -6.38 -7.71
C ILE A 65 -2.98 -6.68 -9.19
N LYS A 66 -2.00 -7.54 -9.47
CA LYS A 66 -1.63 -7.94 -10.82
C LYS A 66 -1.32 -9.44 -10.81
N ASN A 67 -1.81 -10.16 -11.82
CA ASN A 67 -1.59 -11.62 -11.94
C ASN A 67 -1.95 -12.41 -10.66
N ASN A 68 -3.05 -12.02 -10.00
CA ASN A 68 -3.52 -12.60 -8.73
C ASN A 68 -2.55 -12.46 -7.54
N LYS A 69 -1.64 -11.47 -7.60
CA LYS A 69 -0.68 -11.13 -6.54
C LYS A 69 -0.75 -9.66 -6.19
N ILE A 70 -0.32 -9.34 -4.98
CA ILE A 70 -0.29 -8.01 -4.40
C ILE A 70 1.10 -7.43 -4.65
N TYR A 71 1.17 -6.39 -5.46
CA TYR A 71 2.39 -5.66 -5.78
C TYR A 71 2.43 -4.40 -4.92
N ILE A 72 3.42 -4.31 -4.04
CA ILE A 72 3.71 -3.13 -3.23
C ILE A 72 4.68 -2.27 -4.02
N GLU A 73 4.17 -1.21 -4.64
CA GLU A 73 4.93 -0.33 -5.54
C GLU A 73 5.65 0.77 -4.76
N GLU A 74 5.09 1.20 -3.63
CA GLU A 74 5.68 2.20 -2.73
C GLU A 74 5.16 1.96 -1.31
N ASP A 75 6.04 2.10 -0.31
CA ASP A 75 5.71 1.93 1.10
C ASP A 75 6.70 2.70 1.97
N TRP A 76 6.19 3.74 2.64
CA TRP A 76 6.96 4.58 3.56
C TRP A 76 6.56 4.35 5.03
N THR A 77 5.82 3.27 5.32
CA THR A 77 5.46 2.91 6.69
C THR A 77 6.63 2.23 7.41
N GLU A 78 6.69 2.35 8.73
CA GLU A 78 7.78 1.76 9.52
C GLU A 78 7.69 0.23 9.60
N GLU A 79 6.50 -0.32 9.86
CA GLU A 79 6.29 -1.79 9.92
C GLU A 79 6.19 -2.43 8.52
N GLY A 80 5.86 -1.65 7.49
CA GLY A 80 5.64 -2.11 6.14
C GLY A 80 4.30 -2.82 5.94
N ILE A 81 3.58 -2.49 4.87
CA ILE A 81 2.30 -3.13 4.53
C ILE A 81 2.47 -4.64 4.25
N ALA A 82 3.64 -5.08 3.81
CA ALA A 82 3.94 -6.50 3.65
C ALA A 82 3.73 -7.29 4.95
N THR A 83 4.10 -6.71 6.09
CA THR A 83 3.93 -7.32 7.41
C THR A 83 2.45 -7.47 7.77
N GLU A 84 1.64 -6.44 7.52
CA GLU A 84 0.19 -6.50 7.77
C GLU A 84 -0.51 -7.51 6.85
N LEU A 85 -0.11 -7.59 5.58
CA LEU A 85 -0.65 -8.57 4.65
C LEU A 85 -0.39 -10.01 5.13
N LEU A 86 0.81 -10.28 5.66
CA LEU A 86 1.13 -11.58 6.27
C LEU A 86 0.28 -11.85 7.52
N ARG A 87 0.05 -10.85 8.38
CA ARG A 87 -0.80 -10.96 9.57
C ARG A 87 -2.25 -11.28 9.21
N GLU A 88 -2.75 -10.71 8.11
CA GLU A 88 -4.09 -10.99 7.56
C GLU A 88 -4.16 -12.32 6.76
N GLY A 89 -3.08 -13.09 6.74
CA GLY A 89 -3.04 -14.43 6.16
C GLY A 89 -2.75 -14.48 4.66
N VAL A 90 -2.30 -13.38 4.05
CA VAL A 90 -1.82 -13.39 2.67
C VAL A 90 -0.49 -14.15 2.62
N PRO A 91 -0.34 -15.19 1.79
CA PRO A 91 0.89 -15.94 1.71
C PRO A 91 1.98 -15.12 1.01
N LYS A 92 3.24 -15.28 1.44
CA LYS A 92 4.39 -14.50 0.92
C LYS A 92 4.62 -14.66 -0.58
N GLU A 93 4.28 -15.82 -1.14
CA GLU A 93 4.31 -16.10 -2.58
C GLU A 93 3.30 -15.31 -3.43
N ASP A 94 2.35 -14.64 -2.77
CA ASP A 94 1.40 -13.73 -3.40
C ASP A 94 1.73 -12.25 -3.17
N ILE A 95 2.79 -11.93 -2.44
CA ILE A 95 3.24 -10.56 -2.19
C ILE A 95 4.50 -10.31 -3.02
N VAL A 96 4.54 -9.20 -3.74
CA VAL A 96 5.68 -8.77 -4.55
C VAL A 96 6.14 -7.40 -4.04
N LEU A 97 7.39 -7.30 -3.59
CA LEU A 97 8.03 -6.03 -3.23
C LEU A 97 8.45 -5.30 -4.51
N ALA A 98 7.50 -4.65 -5.17
CA ALA A 98 7.68 -4.10 -6.50
C ALA A 98 8.56 -2.83 -6.53
N PHE A 99 8.73 -2.15 -5.40
CA PHE A 99 9.72 -1.07 -5.23
C PHE A 99 11.18 -1.53 -5.35
N HIS A 100 11.45 -2.84 -5.18
CA HIS A 100 12.75 -3.42 -5.51
C HIS A 100 12.82 -3.80 -7.00
N ASP A 101 14.02 -3.73 -7.58
CA ASP A 101 14.22 -4.24 -8.94
C ASP A 101 14.07 -5.78 -9.00
N PRO A 102 13.77 -6.36 -10.19
CA PRO A 102 13.50 -7.78 -10.32
C PRO A 102 14.61 -8.72 -9.85
N GLU A 103 15.88 -8.33 -9.91
CA GLU A 103 17.00 -9.18 -9.45
C GLU A 103 17.09 -9.15 -7.92
N THR A 104 16.93 -7.98 -7.31
CA THR A 104 16.88 -7.85 -5.84
C THR A 104 15.72 -8.64 -5.24
N ARG A 105 14.56 -8.72 -5.91
CA ARG A 105 13.42 -9.51 -5.42
C ARG A 105 13.74 -10.99 -5.22
N LYS A 106 14.63 -11.57 -6.03
CA LYS A 106 15.04 -12.99 -5.91
C LYS A 106 15.81 -13.27 -4.61
N LEU A 107 16.34 -12.23 -3.99
CA LEU A 107 17.07 -12.30 -2.72
C LEU A 107 16.14 -12.16 -1.51
N THR A 108 14.85 -11.86 -1.74
CA THR A 108 13.83 -11.74 -0.71
C THR A 108 13.07 -13.06 -0.56
N GLU A 109 12.30 -13.21 0.53
CA GLU A 109 11.43 -14.37 0.72
C GLU A 109 10.05 -14.24 0.04
N PHE A 110 9.81 -13.11 -0.62
CA PHE A 110 8.57 -12.78 -1.31
C PHE A 110 8.61 -13.19 -2.78
N ALA A 111 7.49 -13.05 -3.49
CA ALA A 111 7.44 -13.33 -4.91
C ALA A 111 8.21 -12.30 -5.75
N VAL A 112 8.77 -12.79 -6.87
CA VAL A 112 9.49 -11.96 -7.86
C VAL A 112 8.53 -11.21 -8.78
N ALA A 113 7.41 -11.86 -9.13
CA ALA A 113 6.33 -11.39 -9.99
C ALA A 113 5.03 -12.15 -9.72
#